data_AF-A0A914J4T7-F1
#
_entry.id   AF-A0A914J4T7-F1
#
_cell.length_a   1.000
_cell.length_b   1.000
_cell.length_c   1.000
_cell.angle_alpha   90.00
_cell.angle_beta   90.00
_cell.angle_gamma   90.00
#
_symmetry.space_group_name_H-M   'P 1'
#
loop_
_entity.id
_entity.type
_entity.pdbx_description
1 polymer ?
#
loop_
_entity_poly.entity_id
_entity_poly.type
_entity_poly.pdbx_seq_one_letter_code
_entity_poly.pdbx_strand_id
1 'polypeptide(L)'
;MPMPLCTYTIRKDEIDGEILKYARVGDQVVHRWECDSEIALPTEQVQNDMPMPLCTYTIRKDEIDGEILKYARVGDQVVHRWECDSDMYGLLVHSCYVDDGQGEKRMIIDDRGCHTDRLVLGDPTYHQNLNLAYRESYVFKFADRIGVRFNCEIRLCVKESGGCNGVTPPNCEKLAGVAGDWIAERNNSIFHG
;
A
#
# COMPACT_ATOMS: atom_id res chain seq x y z
N MET A 1 -28.02 0.64 -5.21
CA MET A 1 -28.37 -0.75 -4.83
C MET A 1 -27.84 -0.99 -3.44
N PRO A 2 -28.64 -1.50 -2.48
CA PRO A 2 -28.12 -1.86 -1.17
C PRO A 2 -27.24 -3.11 -1.30
N MET A 3 -26.04 -3.08 -0.73
CA MET A 3 -25.16 -4.25 -0.65
C MET A 3 -25.84 -5.32 0.23
N PRO A 4 -25.78 -6.61 -0.13
CA PRO A 4 -26.38 -7.66 0.68
C PRO A 4 -25.68 -7.74 2.04
N LEU A 5 -26.48 -7.93 3.09
CA LEU A 5 -25.96 -8.15 4.43
C LEU A 5 -25.39 -9.58 4.47
N CYS A 6 -24.09 -9.69 4.71
CA CYS A 6 -23.41 -10.98 4.82
C CYS A 6 -23.03 -11.26 6.27
N THR A 7 -23.30 -12.48 6.72
CA THR A 7 -22.91 -12.97 8.03
C THR A 7 -21.61 -13.76 7.91
N TYR A 8 -20.61 -13.35 8.68
CA TYR A 8 -19.32 -14.03 8.75
C TYR A 8 -19.25 -14.97 9.95
N THR A 9 -18.78 -16.20 9.71
CA THR A 9 -18.59 -17.21 10.76
C THR A 9 -17.26 -17.94 10.58
N ILE A 10 -16.64 -18.29 11.70
CA ILE A 10 -15.44 -19.15 11.74
C ILE A 10 -15.94 -20.54 12.14
N ARG A 11 -15.62 -21.56 11.36
CA ARG A 11 -16.04 -22.95 11.58
C ARG A 11 -14.85 -23.86 11.82
N LYS A 12 -15.04 -24.91 12.61
CA LYS A 12 -14.00 -25.86 12.97
C LYS A 12 -13.79 -26.90 11.87
N ASP A 13 -12.54 -27.15 11.50
CA ASP A 13 -12.03 -28.20 10.59
C ASP A 13 -12.54 -28.15 9.12
N GLU A 14 -13.85 -28.02 8.89
CA GLU A 14 -14.52 -28.07 7.58
C GLU A 14 -15.65 -27.05 7.40
N ILE A 15 -16.13 -26.90 6.16
CA ILE A 15 -17.08 -25.85 5.72
C ILE A 15 -18.44 -25.92 6.45
N ASP A 16 -18.89 -27.12 6.85
CA ASP A 16 -20.12 -27.32 7.62
C ASP A 16 -19.86 -27.58 9.11
N GLY A 17 -18.62 -27.37 9.56
CA GLY A 17 -18.23 -27.53 10.95
C GLY A 17 -18.90 -26.55 11.91
N GLU A 18 -18.71 -26.80 13.21
CA GLU A 18 -19.28 -25.98 14.29
C GLU A 18 -18.73 -24.55 14.27
N ILE A 19 -19.60 -23.56 14.52
CA ILE A 19 -19.20 -22.15 14.59
C ILE A 19 -18.41 -21.90 15.87
N LEU A 20 -17.17 -21.45 15.72
CA LEU A 20 -16.26 -21.10 16.79
C LEU A 20 -16.35 -19.61 17.13
N LYS A 21 -16.37 -19.32 18.43
CA LYS A 21 -16.21 -17.94 18.95
C LYS A 21 -14.74 -17.53 19.05
N TYR A 22 -13.85 -18.50 19.28
CA TYR A 22 -12.41 -18.32 19.46
C TYR A 22 -11.68 -19.54 18.92
N ALA A 23 -10.53 -19.33 18.27
CA ALA A 23 -9.64 -20.39 17.81
C ALA A 23 -8.28 -20.29 18.51
N ARG A 24 -7.66 -21.42 18.81
CA ARG A 24 -6.30 -21.50 19.39
C ARG A 24 -5.27 -21.67 18.27
N VAL A 25 -4.01 -21.36 18.59
CA VAL A 25 -2.90 -21.57 17.66
C VAL A 25 -2.75 -23.06 17.37
N GLY A 26 -2.89 -23.44 16.10
CA GLY A 26 -2.86 -24.83 15.63
C GLY A 26 -4.23 -25.42 15.26
N ASP A 27 -5.33 -24.71 15.55
CA ASP A 27 -6.66 -25.15 15.13
C ASP A 27 -6.84 -24.94 13.62
N GLN A 28 -7.32 -25.96 12.91
CA GLN A 28 -7.75 -25.84 11.52
C GLN A 28 -9.14 -25.19 11.50
N VAL A 29 -9.24 -24.01 10.88
CA VAL A 29 -10.50 -23.26 10.81
C VAL A 29 -10.86 -22.88 9.38
N VAL A 30 -12.16 -22.82 9.12
CA VAL A 30 -12.74 -22.44 7.84
C VAL A 30 -13.56 -21.18 8.01
N HIS A 31 -13.29 -20.19 7.16
CA HIS A 31 -13.97 -18.90 7.17
C HIS A 31 -15.14 -18.93 6.18
N ARG A 32 -16.37 -18.72 6.65
CA ARG A 32 -17.58 -18.82 5.83
C ARG A 32 -18.40 -17.53 5.87
N TRP A 33 -18.82 -17.07 4.70
CA TRP A 33 -19.72 -15.94 4.51
C TRP A 33 -21.05 -16.43 3.96
N GLU A 34 -22.15 -16.10 4.63
CA GLU A 34 -23.51 -16.40 4.21
C GLU A 34 -24.23 -15.08 3.99
N CYS A 35 -24.60 -14.78 2.73
CA CYS A 35 -25.27 -13.55 2.35
C CYS A 35 -26.74 -13.85 2.01
N ASP A 36 -27.67 -13.09 2.57
CA ASP A 36 -29.10 -13.28 2.31
C ASP A 36 -29.43 -12.82 0.87
N SER A 37 -29.69 -13.77 -0.02
CA SER A 37 -30.06 -13.52 -1.41
C SER A 37 -31.57 -13.50 -1.60
N GLU A 38 -32.29 -12.57 -0.97
CA GLU A 38 -33.64 -12.22 -1.43
C GLU A 38 -33.54 -11.10 -2.45
N ILE A 39 -33.27 -11.48 -3.71
CA ILE A 39 -33.88 -10.97 -4.96
C ILE A 39 -33.26 -11.81 -6.09
N ALA A 40 -34.03 -12.79 -6.55
CA ALA A 40 -33.74 -13.52 -7.77
C ALA A 40 -34.30 -12.72 -8.97
N LEU A 41 -33.41 -12.22 -9.82
CA LEU A 41 -33.69 -11.95 -11.23
C LEU A 41 -32.62 -12.68 -12.05
N PRO A 42 -32.98 -13.47 -13.08
CA PRO A 42 -32.01 -14.11 -13.93
C PRO A 42 -31.49 -13.06 -14.91
N THR A 43 -30.48 -12.31 -14.49
CA THR A 43 -29.55 -11.70 -15.45
C THR A 43 -28.50 -12.76 -15.75
N GLU A 44 -28.36 -13.15 -17.02
CA GLU A 44 -27.11 -13.70 -17.53
C GLU A 44 -26.01 -12.68 -17.22
N GLN A 45 -25.41 -12.80 -16.03
CA GLN A 45 -24.18 -12.12 -15.74
C GLN A 45 -23.09 -13.02 -16.29
N VAL A 46 -22.52 -12.61 -17.42
CA VAL A 46 -21.19 -13.05 -17.82
C VAL A 46 -20.28 -12.65 -16.66
N GLN A 47 -20.04 -13.60 -15.77
CA GLN A 47 -19.13 -13.47 -14.65
C GLN A 47 -17.73 -13.45 -15.27
N ASN A 48 -17.27 -12.24 -15.61
CA ASN A 48 -15.89 -12.05 -16.04
C ASN A 48 -15.05 -12.13 -14.76
N ASP A 49 -14.80 -13.35 -14.29
CA ASP A 49 -13.93 -13.64 -13.14
C ASP A 49 -12.49 -13.32 -13.56
N MET A 50 -12.15 -12.04 -13.54
CA MET A 50 -10.78 -11.58 -13.75
C MET A 50 -10.01 -11.90 -12.46
N PRO A 51 -9.00 -12.80 -12.48
CA PRO A 51 -8.29 -13.20 -11.28
C PRO A 51 -7.49 -12.02 -10.73
N MET A 52 -7.53 -11.84 -9.40
CA MET A 52 -6.72 -10.84 -8.71
C MET A 52 -5.22 -11.16 -8.87
N PRO A 53 -4.37 -10.19 -9.24
CA PRO A 53 -2.94 -10.43 -9.46
C PRO A 53 -2.17 -10.56 -8.14
N LEU A 54 -1.05 -11.28 -8.19
CA LEU A 54 -0.04 -11.27 -7.14
C LEU A 54 0.82 -10.01 -7.28
N CYS A 55 0.79 -9.18 -6.24
CA CYS A 55 1.63 -7.99 -6.15
C CYS A 55 2.71 -8.16 -5.09
N THR A 56 3.93 -7.75 -5.43
CA THR A 56 5.12 -7.88 -4.58
C THR A 56 5.75 -6.52 -4.32
N TYR A 57 6.10 -6.27 -3.06
CA TYR A 57 6.89 -5.13 -2.64
C TYR A 57 8.30 -5.57 -2.24
N THR A 58 9.33 -4.97 -2.86
CA THR A 58 10.74 -5.28 -2.60
C THR A 58 11.55 -4.02 -2.36
N ILE A 59 12.61 -4.14 -1.56
CA ILE A 59 13.65 -3.12 -1.41
C ILE A 59 14.90 -3.67 -2.09
N ARG A 60 15.44 -2.92 -3.04
CA ARG A 60 16.56 -3.33 -3.89
C ARG A 60 17.76 -2.41 -3.73
N LYS A 61 18.94 -2.94 -3.98
CA LYS A 61 20.19 -2.21 -3.85
C LYS A 61 20.48 -1.35 -5.07
N ASP A 62 20.71 -0.05 -4.86
CA ASP A 62 21.17 0.97 -5.82
C ASP A 62 20.27 1.22 -7.06
N GLU A 63 19.70 0.17 -7.68
CA GLU A 63 18.99 0.17 -8.96
C GLU A 63 17.62 -0.54 -8.88
N ILE A 64 16.71 -0.25 -9.82
CA ILE A 64 15.35 -0.81 -9.91
C ILE A 64 15.33 -2.34 -10.01
N ASP A 65 16.30 -2.90 -10.75
CA ASP A 65 16.48 -4.34 -10.93
C ASP A 65 17.64 -4.90 -10.08
N GLY A 66 18.13 -4.10 -9.12
CA GLY A 66 19.18 -4.51 -8.20
C GLY A 66 18.78 -5.68 -7.30
N GLU A 67 19.77 -6.19 -6.55
CA GLU A 67 19.57 -7.30 -5.61
C GLU A 67 18.55 -6.94 -4.52
N ILE A 68 17.64 -7.86 -4.21
CA ILE A 68 16.67 -7.69 -3.12
C ILE A 68 17.42 -7.74 -1.78
N LEU A 69 17.32 -6.66 -1.03
CA LEU A 69 17.97 -6.52 0.26
C LEU A 69 17.12 -7.10 1.38
N LYS A 70 17.74 -7.92 2.24
CA LYS A 70 17.17 -8.32 3.53
C LYS A 70 17.49 -7.32 4.64
N TYR A 71 18.62 -6.64 4.52
CA TYR A 71 19.13 -5.66 5.48
C TYR A 71 19.88 -4.56 4.71
N ALA A 72 19.80 -3.33 5.21
CA ALA A 72 20.55 -2.20 4.68
C ALA A 72 21.05 -1.33 5.85
N ARG A 73 22.15 -0.60 5.63
CA ARG A 73 22.72 0.31 6.64
C ARG A 73 22.21 1.72 6.40
N VAL A 74 22.20 2.51 7.47
CA VAL A 74 21.88 3.95 7.37
C VAL A 74 22.82 4.62 6.38
N GLY A 75 22.25 5.37 5.44
CA GLY A 75 22.96 6.03 4.35
C GLY A 75 23.13 5.20 3.08
N ASP A 76 22.83 3.89 3.10
CA ASP A 76 22.79 3.10 1.87
C ASP A 76 21.66 3.61 0.96
N GLN A 77 21.91 3.67 -0.35
CA GLN A 77 20.89 3.96 -1.35
C GLN A 77 20.08 2.69 -1.64
N VAL A 78 18.77 2.81 -1.64
CA VAL A 78 17.86 1.70 -1.95
C VAL A 78 16.77 2.13 -2.91
N VAL A 79 16.18 1.14 -3.58
CA VAL A 79 15.05 1.32 -4.48
C VAL A 79 13.87 0.51 -3.96
N HIS A 80 12.80 1.21 -3.61
CA HIS A 80 11.51 0.60 -3.34
C HIS A 80 10.87 0.23 -4.67
N ARG A 81 10.43 -1.02 -4.83
CA ARG A 81 9.76 -1.51 -6.05
C ARG A 81 8.47 -2.21 -5.69
N TRP A 82 7.37 -1.76 -6.28
CA TRP A 82 6.06 -2.39 -6.25
C TRP A 82 5.74 -2.91 -7.65
N GLU A 83 5.31 -4.16 -7.74
CA GLU A 83 5.07 -4.81 -9.02
C GLU A 83 3.92 -5.81 -8.90
N CYS A 84 3.07 -5.87 -9.91
CA CYS A 84 1.97 -6.84 -10.00
C CYS A 84 2.13 -7.69 -11.26
N ASP A 85 1.92 -8.99 -11.15
CA ASP A 85 2.05 -9.97 -12.24
C ASP A 85 0.83 -10.00 -13.17
N SER A 86 0.39 -8.83 -13.65
CA SER A 86 -0.74 -8.75 -14.59
C SER A 86 -0.65 -7.59 -15.56
N ASP A 87 -0.99 -7.88 -16.80
CA ASP A 87 -1.14 -6.89 -17.86
C ASP A 87 -2.52 -6.21 -17.83
N MET A 88 -3.50 -6.81 -17.13
CA MET A 88 -4.88 -6.30 -17.07
C MET A 88 -5.06 -5.19 -16.02
N TYR A 89 -4.26 -5.24 -14.95
CA TYR A 89 -4.36 -4.32 -13.82
C TYR A 89 -3.23 -3.29 -13.81
N GLY A 90 -3.58 -2.03 -13.57
CA GLY A 90 -2.64 -0.99 -13.17
C GLY A 90 -2.58 -0.90 -11.65
N LEU A 91 -1.44 -0.49 -11.12
CA LEU A 91 -1.24 -0.28 -9.69
C LEU A 91 -1.09 1.20 -9.35
N LEU A 92 -1.59 1.56 -8.18
CA LEU A 92 -1.34 2.80 -7.47
C LEU A 92 -0.73 2.42 -6.13
N VAL A 93 0.45 2.96 -5.81
CA VAL A 93 0.95 2.96 -4.43
C VAL A 93 0.05 3.93 -3.67
N HIS A 94 -0.84 3.39 -2.84
CA HIS A 94 -1.87 4.16 -2.16
C HIS A 94 -1.25 4.78 -0.91
N SER A 95 -1.26 4.11 0.23
CA SER A 95 -0.75 4.65 1.50
C SER A 95 0.47 3.87 1.96
N CYS A 96 1.48 4.57 2.49
CA CYS A 96 2.67 3.93 3.06
C CYS A 96 2.99 4.49 4.44
N TYR A 97 3.39 3.60 5.34
CA TYR A 97 3.79 3.91 6.69
C TYR A 97 5.16 3.34 7.01
N VAL A 98 5.93 4.11 7.78
CA VAL A 98 7.15 3.65 8.41
C VAL A 98 6.87 3.43 9.89
N ASP A 99 7.17 2.23 10.36
CA ASP A 99 6.97 1.78 11.73
C ASP A 99 8.33 1.44 12.37
N ASP A 100 8.53 1.83 13.63
CA ASP A 100 9.78 1.62 14.37
C ASP A 100 9.84 0.32 15.19
N GLY A 101 8.82 -0.53 15.06
CA GLY A 101 8.62 -1.78 15.80
C GLY A 101 8.09 -1.61 17.22
N GLN A 102 7.90 -0.38 17.69
CA GLN A 102 7.40 -0.06 19.05
C GLN A 102 6.06 0.68 19.05
N GLY A 103 5.41 0.77 17.88
CA GLY A 103 4.04 1.30 17.73
C GLY A 103 3.98 2.73 17.20
N GLU A 104 5.11 3.42 17.05
CA GLU A 104 5.13 4.71 16.36
C GLU A 104 5.10 4.49 14.85
N LYS A 105 4.06 5.04 14.20
CA LYS A 105 3.86 4.96 12.74
C LYS A 105 3.82 6.35 12.15
N ARG A 106 4.57 6.54 11.06
CA ARG A 106 4.55 7.78 10.29
C ARG A 106 4.14 7.50 8.86
N MET A 107 3.12 8.20 8.39
CA MET A 107 2.70 8.17 7.00
C MET A 107 3.75 8.87 6.14
N ILE A 108 4.23 8.17 5.10
CA ILE A 108 5.20 8.69 4.13
C ILE A 108 4.59 8.83 2.73
N ILE A 109 3.48 8.13 2.45
CA ILE A 109 2.64 8.31 1.27
C ILE A 109 1.18 8.37 1.74
N ASP A 110 0.44 9.40 1.32
CA ASP A 110 -0.96 9.66 1.66
C ASP A 110 -1.94 8.75 0.90
N ASP A 111 -3.23 8.77 1.24
CA ASP A 111 -4.25 7.95 0.58
C ASP A 111 -4.50 8.30 -0.91
N ARG A 112 -3.85 9.34 -1.45
CA ARG A 112 -3.89 9.67 -2.87
C ARG A 112 -2.65 9.17 -3.61
N GLY A 113 -1.71 8.52 -2.93
CA GLY A 113 -0.47 8.02 -3.51
C GLY A 113 0.63 9.08 -3.64
N CYS A 114 0.53 10.17 -2.87
CA CYS A 114 1.51 11.24 -2.88
C CYS A 114 2.38 11.24 -1.62
N HIS A 115 3.67 11.56 -1.76
CA HIS A 115 4.56 11.68 -0.60
C HIS A 115 4.03 12.69 0.42
N THR A 116 4.23 12.41 1.71
CA THR A 116 4.00 13.41 2.77
C THR A 116 5.29 14.15 3.13
N ASP A 117 6.45 13.52 2.92
CA ASP A 117 7.78 14.08 3.17
C ASP A 117 8.78 13.61 2.10
N ARG A 118 9.18 14.52 1.20
CA ARG A 118 10.12 14.24 0.11
C ARG A 118 11.50 13.83 0.57
N LEU A 119 11.92 14.22 1.79
CA LEU A 119 13.23 13.89 2.32
C LEU A 119 13.31 12.42 2.75
N VAL A 120 12.17 11.83 3.08
CA VAL A 120 12.06 10.44 3.51
C VAL A 120 11.81 9.53 2.31
N LEU A 121 10.76 9.81 1.54
CA LEU A 121 10.42 9.08 0.33
C LEU A 121 9.66 10.02 -0.61
N GLY A 122 10.17 10.23 -1.82
CA GLY A 122 9.48 11.05 -2.82
C GLY A 122 8.33 10.32 -3.52
N ASP A 123 7.73 10.98 -4.51
CA ASP A 123 6.65 10.40 -5.30
C ASP A 123 7.11 9.13 -6.06
N PRO A 124 6.37 8.02 -5.98
CA PRO A 124 6.64 6.85 -6.81
C PRO A 124 6.58 7.19 -8.30
N THR A 125 7.55 6.68 -9.04
CA THR A 125 7.59 6.73 -10.50
C THR A 125 6.97 5.45 -11.05
N TYR A 126 6.04 5.60 -11.99
CA TYR A 126 5.28 4.47 -12.54
C TYR A 126 5.81 4.12 -13.94
N HIS A 127 5.93 2.83 -14.22
CA HIS A 127 6.26 2.34 -15.55
C HIS A 127 5.07 2.55 -16.51
N GLN A 128 5.34 2.62 -17.81
CA GLN A 128 4.33 2.97 -18.83
C GLN A 128 3.13 2.03 -18.88
N ASN A 129 3.35 0.74 -18.59
CA ASN A 129 2.31 -0.28 -18.55
C ASN A 129 1.58 -0.33 -17.19
N LEU A 130 1.89 0.56 -16.23
CA LEU A 130 1.28 0.69 -14.91
C LEU A 130 1.32 -0.57 -14.01
N ASN A 131 2.06 -1.61 -14.38
CA ASN A 131 2.20 -2.82 -13.55
C ASN A 131 3.38 -2.75 -12.57
N LEU A 132 4.18 -1.69 -12.65
CA LEU A 132 5.36 -1.47 -11.83
C LEU A 132 5.44 0.01 -11.42
N ALA A 133 5.78 0.23 -10.15
CA ALA A 133 6.19 1.53 -9.63
C ALA A 133 7.47 1.38 -8.81
N TYR A 134 8.28 2.43 -8.79
CA TYR A 134 9.51 2.44 -8.03
C TYR A 134 9.84 3.81 -7.46
N ARG A 135 10.67 3.83 -6.41
CA ARG A 135 11.24 5.05 -5.88
C ARG A 135 12.57 4.82 -5.16
N GLU A 136 13.56 5.64 -5.49
CA GLU A 136 14.84 5.70 -4.80
C GLU A 136 14.70 6.46 -3.46
N SER A 137 15.40 5.96 -2.44
CA SER A 137 15.51 6.62 -1.13
C SER A 137 16.87 6.29 -0.49
N TYR A 138 17.18 7.02 0.58
CA TYR A 138 18.31 6.69 1.45
C TYR A 138 17.77 6.07 2.74
N VAL A 139 18.41 4.99 3.17
CA VAL A 139 18.03 4.31 4.40
C VAL A 139 18.28 5.23 5.59
N PHE A 140 17.23 5.47 6.38
CA PHE A 140 17.28 6.25 7.60
C PHE A 140 16.84 5.39 8.79
N LYS A 141 17.15 5.85 9.99
CA LYS A 141 16.62 5.28 11.23
C LYS A 141 16.24 6.40 12.18
N PHE A 142 15.29 6.13 13.06
CA PHE A 142 15.05 6.97 14.22
C PHE A 142 16.18 6.80 15.25
N ALA A 143 16.47 7.86 16.01
CA ALA A 143 17.38 7.77 17.14
C ALA A 143 16.91 6.66 18.11
N ASP A 144 17.85 5.91 18.67
CA ASP A 144 17.60 4.82 19.62
C ASP A 144 16.77 3.63 19.09
N ARG A 145 16.54 3.54 17.76
CA ARG A 145 15.87 2.39 17.12
C ARG A 145 16.84 1.50 16.36
N ILE A 146 16.56 0.20 16.35
CA ILE A 146 17.41 -0.84 15.74
C ILE A 146 17.11 -0.99 14.23
N GLY A 147 15.91 -0.62 13.78
CA GLY A 147 15.51 -0.64 12.39
C GLY A 147 14.16 0.05 12.18
N VAL A 148 13.72 0.10 10.93
CA VAL A 148 12.39 0.60 10.53
C VAL A 148 11.75 -0.38 9.55
N ARG A 149 10.42 -0.47 9.56
CA ARG A 149 9.63 -1.31 8.66
C ARG A 149 8.73 -0.44 7.79
N PHE A 150 8.81 -0.66 6.49
CA PHE A 150 7.93 -0.04 5.50
C PHE A 150 6.71 -0.93 5.27
N ASN A 151 5.51 -0.39 5.44
CA ASN A 151 4.25 -1.07 5.17
C ASN A 151 3.44 -0.20 4.21
N CYS A 152 3.16 -0.73 3.02
CA CYS A 152 2.45 -0.02 1.97
C CYS A 152 1.19 -0.79 1.55
N GLU A 153 0.14 -0.04 1.30
CA GLU A 153 -1.08 -0.49 0.66
C GLU A 153 -1.06 -0.05 -0.80
N ILE A 154 -1.53 -0.92 -1.69
CA ILE A 154 -1.68 -0.61 -3.10
C ILE A 154 -3.15 -0.68 -3.47
N ARG A 155 -3.54 0.08 -4.49
CA ARG A 155 -4.85 0.00 -5.13
C ARG A 155 -4.68 -0.46 -6.57
N LEU A 156 -5.55 -1.35 -7.01
CA LEU A 156 -5.58 -1.85 -8.38
C LEU A 156 -6.70 -1.17 -9.17
N CYS A 157 -6.46 -0.92 -10.45
CA CYS A 157 -7.44 -0.47 -11.43
C CYS A 157 -7.40 -1.38 -12.66
N VAL A 158 -8.54 -1.66 -13.27
CA VAL A 158 -8.58 -2.41 -14.54
C VAL A 158 -8.23 -1.44 -15.67
N LYS A 159 -7.24 -1.79 -16.51
CA LYS A 159 -6.77 -0.92 -17.61
C LYS A 159 -7.78 -0.80 -18.75
N GLU A 160 -8.59 -1.84 -18.93
CA GLU A 160 -9.64 -1.87 -19.97
C GLU A 160 -10.54 -0.63 -19.87
N SER A 161 -10.94 -0.10 -21.02
CA SER A 161 -11.78 1.10 -21.12
C SER A 161 -11.23 2.33 -20.37
N GLY A 162 -9.91 2.39 -20.12
CA GLY A 162 -9.28 3.52 -19.44
C GLY A 162 -9.57 3.60 -17.94
N GLY A 163 -9.91 2.48 -17.28
CA GLY A 163 -10.26 2.46 -15.85
C GLY A 163 -9.17 2.91 -14.88
N CYS A 164 -7.93 3.09 -15.36
CA CYS A 164 -6.82 3.67 -14.59
C CYS A 164 -6.66 5.18 -14.75
N ASN A 165 -7.38 5.81 -15.69
CA ASN A 165 -7.26 7.25 -15.95
C ASN A 165 -7.72 8.06 -14.73
N GLY A 166 -6.85 8.94 -14.23
CA GLY A 166 -7.11 9.72 -13.01
C GLY A 166 -6.96 8.94 -11.70
N VAL A 167 -6.58 7.66 -11.76
CA VAL A 167 -6.25 6.83 -10.60
C VAL A 167 -4.73 6.70 -10.45
N THR A 168 -4.04 6.34 -11.52
CA THR A 168 -2.58 6.16 -11.53
C THR A 168 -1.98 6.59 -12.88
N PRO A 169 -0.82 7.28 -12.91
CA PRO A 169 -0.10 7.83 -11.76
C PRO A 169 -0.89 8.96 -11.06
N PRO A 170 -0.70 9.16 -9.75
CA PRO A 170 -1.37 10.23 -9.03
C PRO A 170 -0.80 11.61 -9.39
N ASN A 171 -1.62 12.66 -9.31
CA ASN A 171 -1.16 14.04 -9.47
C ASN A 171 -0.78 14.64 -8.10
N CYS A 172 0.51 14.75 -7.85
CA CYS A 172 1.09 15.24 -6.60
C CYS A 172 1.61 16.69 -6.66
N GLU A 173 1.30 17.44 -7.72
CA GLU A 173 1.76 18.82 -7.94
C GLU A 173 1.33 19.80 -6.83
N LYS A 174 0.41 19.41 -5.94
CA LYS A 174 -0.11 20.25 -4.85
C LYS A 174 0.68 20.21 -3.54
N LEU A 175 1.69 19.34 -3.39
CA LEU A 175 2.41 19.19 -2.11
C LEU A 175 3.76 19.94 -2.06
N ALA A 176 4.21 20.51 -3.18
CA ALA A 176 5.40 21.36 -3.22
C ALA A 176 5.25 22.68 -2.43
N GLY A 177 4.03 23.03 -1.98
CA GLY A 177 3.74 24.29 -1.30
C GLY A 177 3.73 24.26 0.23
N VAL A 178 3.93 23.10 0.89
CA VAL A 178 3.74 23.00 2.36
C VAL A 178 5.02 22.61 3.11
N ALA A 179 6.08 22.20 2.41
CA ALA A 179 7.39 21.90 3.01
C ALA A 179 8.28 23.16 3.20
N GLY A 180 7.80 24.35 2.80
CA GLY A 180 8.55 25.61 2.86
C GLY A 180 8.31 26.48 4.09
N ASP A 181 7.28 26.21 4.90
CA ASP A 181 6.86 27.15 5.96
C ASP A 181 7.48 26.89 7.35
N TRP A 182 8.21 25.79 7.55
CA TRP A 182 8.85 25.50 8.85
C TRP A 182 10.30 25.99 8.97
N ILE A 183 10.87 26.59 7.92
CA ILE A 183 12.24 27.15 7.94
C ILE A 183 12.23 28.69 8.00
N ALA A 184 11.11 29.36 7.70
CA ALA A 184 11.04 30.82 7.69
C ALA A 184 10.81 31.47 9.08
N GLU A 185 10.27 30.75 10.07
CA GLU A 185 9.96 31.34 11.40
C GLU A 185 11.05 31.19 12.47
N ARG A 186 12.15 30.46 12.21
CA ARG A 186 13.28 30.34 13.17
C ARG A 186 14.45 31.29 12.93
N ASN A 187 14.43 32.08 11.85
CA ASN A 187 15.56 32.95 11.49
C ASN A 187 15.27 34.46 11.57
N ASN A 188 14.16 34.88 12.20
CA ASN A 188 13.86 36.32 12.33
C ASN A 188 13.58 36.81 13.76
N SER A 189 14.10 36.12 14.76
CA SER A 189 14.10 36.61 16.13
C SER A 189 15.37 36.15 16.83
N ILE A 190 16.40 37.00 16.74
CA ILE A 190 17.50 37.26 17.69
C ILE A 190 18.66 37.77 16.82
N PHE A 191 18.77 39.09 16.66
CA PHE A 191 19.99 39.91 16.57
C PHE A 191 19.60 41.34 16.13
N HIS A 192 19.18 42.17 17.09
CA HIS A 192 19.56 43.59 17.28
C HIS A 192 18.62 44.26 18.28
N GLY A 193 19.20 44.83 19.35
CA GLY A 193 18.53 45.62 20.38
C GLY A 193 19.14 45.38 21.74
#